data_AF-A0A2V7J6X2-F1
#
_entry.id   AF-A0A2V7J6X2-F1
#
_cell.length_a   1.000
_cell.length_b   1.000
_cell.length_c   1.000
_cell.angle_alpha   90.00
_cell.angle_beta   90.00
_cell.angle_gamma   90.00
#
_symmetry.space_group_name_H-M   'P 1'
#
loop_
_entity.id
_entity.type
_entity.pdbx_description
1 polymer ?
#
loop_
_entity_poly.entity_id
_entity_poly.type
_entity_poly.pdbx_seq_one_letter_code
_entity_poly.pdbx_strand_id
1 'polypeptide(L)' 'SNRDVRFCPHCGQPQEGDLKCPACGSPVDVGWAYCLACGKPTGFE' A
#
# COMPACT_ATOMS: atom_id res chain seq x y z
N SER A 1 -19.39 -7.35 13.12
CA SER A 1 -18.81 -6.75 11.90
C SER A 1 -17.42 -6.24 12.19
N ASN A 2 -16.40 -7.07 11.97
CA ASN A 2 -15.00 -6.70 12.16
C ASN A 2 -14.54 -5.98 10.89
N ARG A 3 -14.70 -4.65 10.84
CA ARG A 3 -14.07 -3.87 9.78
C ARG A 3 -12.62 -3.72 10.21
N ASP A 4 -11.75 -4.58 9.68
CA ASP A 4 -10.31 -4.38 9.71
C ASP A 4 -10.02 -3.00 9.11
N VAL A 5 -9.85 -2.01 10.00
CA VAL A 5 -9.48 -0.67 9.62
C VAL A 5 -8.00 -0.74 9.23
N ARG A 6 -7.76 -1.08 7.95
CA ARG A 6 -6.41 -1.15 7.35
C ARG A 6 -5.75 0.22 7.19
N PHE A 7 -6.47 1.29 7.53
CA PHE A 7 -6.09 2.67 7.34
C PHE A 7 -6.21 3.41 8.67
N CYS A 8 -5.18 4.12 9.09
CA CYS A 8 -5.18 4.88 10.33
C CYS A 8 -6.32 5.92 10.31
N PRO A 9 -7.28 5.89 11.26
CA PRO A 9 -8.45 6.79 11.23
C PRO A 9 -8.10 8.27 11.50
N HIS A 10 -6.85 8.55 11.87
CA HIS A 10 -6.36 9.89 12.16
C HIS A 10 -5.77 10.60 10.92
N CYS A 11 -5.21 9.85 9.96
CA CYS A 11 -4.57 10.40 8.76
C CYS A 11 -5.04 9.77 7.43
N GLY A 12 -5.79 8.66 7.48
CA GLY A 12 -6.24 7.91 6.31
C GLY A 12 -5.18 7.03 5.65
N GLN A 13 -3.92 7.06 6.11
CA GLN A 13 -2.85 6.25 5.54
C GLN A 13 -2.92 4.79 5.98
N PRO A 14 -2.63 3.84 5.07
CA PRO A 14 -2.51 2.43 5.42
C PRO A 14 -1.34 2.20 6.38
N GLN A 15 -1.41 1.18 7.23
CA GLN A 15 -0.27 0.78 8.07
C GLN A 15 0.94 0.43 7.18
N GLU A 16 2.09 1.00 7.53
CA GLU A 16 3.38 0.74 6.87
C GLU A 16 3.66 -0.77 6.90
N GLY A 17 3.90 -1.37 5.73
CA GLY A 17 4.19 -2.81 5.58
C GLY A 17 3.05 -3.71 5.12
N ASP A 18 1.80 -3.26 5.08
CA ASP A 18 0.67 -4.05 4.53
C ASP A 18 0.36 -3.77 3.05
N LEU A 19 1.08 -2.82 2.46
CA LEU A 19 0.87 -2.41 1.08
C LEU A 19 1.43 -3.45 0.11
N LYS A 20 0.61 -3.82 -0.87
CA LYS A 20 0.98 -4.74 -1.94
C LYS A 20 0.76 -4.07 -3.28
N CYS A 21 1.69 -4.31 -4.20
CA CYS A 21 1.55 -3.85 -5.57
C CYS A 21 0.25 -4.41 -6.18
N PRO A 22 -0.67 -3.56 -6.68
CA PRO A 22 -1.91 -4.05 -7.27
C PRO A 22 -1.68 -4.82 -8.59
N ALA A 23 -0.51 -4.67 -9.22
CA ALA A 23 -0.18 -5.36 -10.46
C ALA A 23 0.41 -6.76 -10.26
N CYS A 24 1.21 -6.98 -9.20
CA CYS A 24 1.92 -8.25 -9.00
C CYS A 24 1.82 -8.85 -7.59
N GLY A 25 1.26 -8.13 -6.62
CA GLY A 25 1.10 -8.58 -5.24
C GLY A 25 2.37 -8.56 -4.37
N SER A 26 3.50 -8.10 -4.91
CA SER A 26 4.74 -7.93 -4.12
C SER A 26 4.57 -6.84 -3.06
N PRO A 27 5.24 -6.97 -1.89
CA PRO A 27 5.20 -5.94 -0.86
C PRO A 27 5.80 -4.64 -1.40
N VAL A 28 5.17 -3.52 -1.06
CA VAL A 28 5.61 -2.16 -1.40
C VAL A 28 5.46 -1.28 -0.16
N ASP A 29 6.16 -0.15 -0.11
CA ASP A 29 6.14 0.74 1.04
C ASP A 29 5.40 2.05 0.76
N VAL A 30 4.97 2.73 1.82
CA VAL A 30 4.33 4.05 1.74
C VAL A 30 5.37 5.04 1.24
N GLY A 31 5.09 5.70 0.11
CA GLY A 31 6.01 6.65 -0.53
C GLY A 31 6.81 6.08 -1.71
N TRP A 32 6.69 4.78 -2.00
CA TRP A 32 7.23 4.24 -3.24
C TRP A 32 6.33 4.61 -4.41
N ALA A 33 6.83 5.38 -5.38
CA ALA A 33 6.09 5.69 -6.60
C ALA A 33 5.92 4.48 -7.54
N TYR A 34 6.87 3.53 -7.51
CA TYR A 34 6.91 2.37 -8.38
C TYR A 34 7.29 1.10 -7.60
N CYS A 35 6.75 -0.04 -8.01
CA CYS A 35 7.09 -1.34 -7.44
C CYS A 35 8.47 -1.81 -7.91
N LEU A 36 9.39 -2.10 -6.99
CA LEU A 36 10.73 -2.59 -7.32
C LEU A 36 10.74 -4.02 -7.91
N ALA A 37 9.66 -4.79 -7.73
CA ALA A 37 9.56 -6.15 -8.27
C ALA A 37 9.08 -6.20 -9.72
N CYS A 38 8.17 -5.30 -10.14
CA CYS A 38 7.56 -5.35 -11.48
C CYS A 38 7.61 -4.02 -12.25
N GLY A 39 8.08 -2.93 -11.64
CA GLY A 39 8.21 -1.60 -12.26
C GLY A 39 6.89 -0.84 -12.48
N LYS A 40 5.75 -1.39 -12.07
CA LYS A 40 4.44 -0.71 -12.19
C LYS A 40 4.26 0.37 -11.12
N PRO A 41 3.54 1.47 -11.43
CA PRO A 41 3.22 2.49 -10.44
C PRO A 41 2.35 1.89 -9.32
N THR A 42 2.58 2.34 -8.10
CA THR A 42 1.87 1.86 -6.90
C THR A 42 0.54 2.56 -6.67
N GLY A 43 0.36 3.77 -7.21
CA GLY A 43 -0.87 4.57 -7.09
C GLY A 43 -1.05 5.25 -5.73
N PHE A 44 0.02 5.32 -4.92
CA PHE A 44 0.04 6.14 -3.71
C PHE A 44 0.56 7.54 -4.08
N GLU A 45 -0.34 8.40 -4.57
CA GLU A 45 -0.07 9.84 -4.82
C GLU A 45 -0.49 10.69 -3.62
#